data_AF-A0A1S8BDN2-F1
#
_entry.id   AF-A0A1S8BDN2-F1
#
_cell.length_a   1.000
_cell.length_b   1.000
_cell.length_c   1.000
_cell.angle_alpha   90.00
_cell.angle_beta   90.00
_cell.angle_gamma   90.00
#
_symmetry.space_group_name_H-M   'P 1'
#
loop_
_entity.id
_entity.type
_entity.pdbx_description
1 polymer ?
#
loop_
_entity_poly.entity_id
_entity_poly.type
_entity_poly.pdbx_seq_one_letter_code
_entity_poly.pdbx_strand_id
1 'polypeptide(L)'
;MLVASILKIFFWFGDHFALSLLYQAILMIFMQVLLLHVALRHRPPPAAQHTPFAAHPKPRPYNFWQWRPHRPYWTFLLYFTGVLAILHIFLSSSSLFTSYTAVLGFIALAIEACLPLPQILSNQRAKSTKGFRPSVLLNWLIGDTFKLTFFFLSAEGEVPLAFKLCGMFQACCDAYLGVQWWMYGNGSKHEKADDIPL
;
A
#
# COMPACT_ATOMS: atom_id res chain seq x y z
N MET A 1 3.34 1.12 -1.06
CA MET A 1 3.94 -0.21 -1.23
C MET A 1 5.40 -0.19 -1.67
N LEU A 2 5.74 0.31 -2.87
CA LEU A 2 7.12 0.23 -3.38
C LEU A 2 8.14 0.96 -2.48
N VAL A 3 7.90 2.24 -2.17
CA VAL A 3 8.74 3.04 -1.26
C VAL A 3 8.86 2.40 0.13
N ALA A 4 7.75 1.92 0.70
CA ALA A 4 7.75 1.21 1.98
C ALA A 4 8.61 -0.06 1.93
N SER A 5 8.54 -0.83 0.84
CA SER A 5 9.32 -2.06 0.71
C SER A 5 10.81 -1.78 0.56
N ILE A 6 11.19 -0.72 -0.17
CA ILE A 6 12.59 -0.25 -0.23
C ILE A 6 13.08 0.13 1.16
N LEU A 7 12.32 0.93 1.92
CA LEU A 7 12.67 1.31 3.29
C LEU A 7 12.84 0.10 4.22
N LYS A 8 12.01 -0.95 4.08
CA LYS A 8 12.15 -2.20 4.84
C LYS A 8 13.48 -2.91 4.59
N ILE A 9 14.01 -2.89 3.35
CA ILE A 9 15.33 -3.46 3.05
C ILE A 9 16.43 -2.70 3.79
N PHE A 10 16.39 -1.36 3.79
CA PHE A 10 17.35 -0.55 4.54
C PHE A 10 17.19 -0.70 6.06
N PHE A 11 15.97 -0.87 6.55
CA PHE A 11 15.73 -1.18 7.96
C PHE A 11 16.39 -2.50 8.37
N TRP A 12 16.29 -3.54 7.53
CA TRP A 12 16.86 -4.86 7.81
C TRP A 12 18.39 -4.84 8.03
N PHE A 13 19.11 -3.99 7.30
CA PHE A 13 20.56 -3.83 7.48
C PHE A 13 20.95 -3.24 8.84
N GLY A 14 20.05 -2.48 9.47
CA GLY A 14 20.26 -1.96 10.82
C GLY A 14 19.77 -2.89 11.92
N ASP A 15 18.59 -3.47 11.74
CA ASP A 15 17.96 -4.40 12.69
C ASP A 15 17.40 -5.61 11.93
N HIS A 16 18.03 -6.76 12.13
CA HIS A 16 17.77 -7.97 11.37
C HIS A 16 16.49 -8.64 11.86
N PHE A 17 15.36 -8.30 11.23
CA PHE A 17 14.11 -9.01 11.44
C PHE A 17 14.04 -10.31 10.60
N ALA A 18 13.05 -11.16 10.89
CA ALA A 18 12.85 -12.46 10.25
C ALA A 18 13.00 -12.45 8.71
N LEU A 19 13.76 -13.41 8.17
CA LEU A 19 14.05 -13.53 6.74
C LEU A 19 12.79 -13.65 5.86
N SER A 20 11.71 -14.24 6.40
CA SER A 20 10.41 -14.33 5.70
C SER A 20 9.87 -12.94 5.32
N LEU A 21 10.02 -11.95 6.20
CA LEU A 21 9.59 -10.58 5.97
C LEU A 21 10.54 -9.85 5.01
N LEU A 22 11.82 -10.22 5.01
CA LEU A 22 12.78 -9.70 4.04
C LEU A 22 12.42 -10.17 2.63
N TYR A 23 12.17 -11.48 2.47
CA TYR A 23 11.69 -12.03 1.20
C TYR A 23 10.37 -11.39 0.76
N GLN A 24 9.44 -11.14 1.68
CA GLN A 24 8.20 -10.42 1.39
C GLN A 24 8.49 -9.01 0.81
N ALA A 25 9.41 -8.26 1.40
CA ALA A 25 9.78 -6.93 0.92
C ALA A 25 10.46 -6.99 -0.46
N ILE A 26 11.39 -7.92 -0.68
CA ILE A 26 12.09 -8.11 -1.96
C ILE A 26 11.09 -8.47 -3.07
N LEU A 27 10.23 -9.46 -2.83
CA LEU A 27 9.21 -9.87 -3.79
C LEU A 27 8.22 -8.73 -4.08
N MET A 28 7.87 -7.91 -3.08
CA MET A 28 7.04 -6.74 -3.30
C MET A 28 7.72 -5.68 -4.15
N ILE A 29 9.01 -5.41 -3.97
CA ILE A 29 9.73 -4.48 -4.84
C ILE A 29 9.66 -4.98 -6.29
N PHE A 30 9.99 -6.25 -6.52
CA PHE A 30 9.97 -6.86 -7.85
C PHE A 30 8.58 -6.73 -8.51
N MET A 31 7.53 -7.18 -7.82
CA MET A 31 6.16 -7.13 -8.36
C MET A 31 5.68 -5.70 -8.60
N GLN A 32 5.96 -4.77 -7.70
CA GLN A 32 5.54 -3.37 -7.86
C GLN A 32 6.30 -2.66 -8.98
N VAL A 33 7.58 -2.98 -9.19
CA VAL A 33 8.36 -2.48 -10.34
C VAL A 33 7.81 -3.02 -11.65
N LEU A 34 7.45 -4.31 -11.71
CA LEU A 34 6.82 -4.91 -12.89
C LEU A 34 5.47 -4.27 -13.19
N LEU A 35 4.60 -4.15 -12.18
CA LEU A 35 3.29 -3.51 -12.33
C LEU A 35 3.43 -2.04 -12.76
N LEU A 36 4.40 -1.31 -12.20
CA LEU A 36 4.69 0.06 -12.61
C LEU A 36 5.11 0.12 -14.08
N HIS A 37 6.03 -0.75 -14.50
CA HIS A 37 6.48 -0.81 -15.88
C HIS A 37 5.32 -1.09 -16.85
N VAL A 38 4.51 -2.12 -16.56
CA VAL A 38 3.33 -2.49 -17.36
C VAL A 38 2.32 -1.35 -17.40
N ALA A 39 2.03 -0.72 -16.27
CA ALA A 39 1.07 0.38 -16.16
C ALA A 39 1.53 1.62 -16.93
N LEU A 40 2.83 1.95 -16.90
CA LEU A 40 3.38 3.08 -17.65
C LEU A 40 3.44 2.80 -19.16
N ARG A 41 3.65 1.54 -19.56
CA ARG A 41 3.73 1.13 -20.98
C ARG A 41 2.36 1.09 -21.65
N HIS A 42 1.31 0.68 -20.94
CA HIS A 42 -0.04 0.47 -21.48
C HIS A 42 -1.04 1.55 -21.05
N ARG A 43 -0.58 2.72 -20.60
CA ARG A 43 -1.47 3.80 -20.17
C ARG A 43 -2.26 4.34 -21.38
N PRO A 44 -3.60 4.43 -21.31
CA PRO A 44 -4.40 4.92 -22.44
C PRO A 44 -4.09 6.40 -22.74
N PRO A 45 -4.14 6.78 -24.03
CA PRO A 45 -3.86 8.16 -24.44
C PRO A 45 -4.93 9.13 -23.92
N PRO A 46 -4.61 10.43 -23.74
CA PRO A 46 -5.52 11.42 -23.16
C PRO A 46 -6.87 11.54 -23.87
N ALA A 47 -6.92 11.33 -25.18
CA ALA A 47 -8.15 11.37 -25.96
C ALA A 47 -9.14 10.25 -25.60
N ALA A 48 -8.65 9.08 -25.17
CA ALA A 48 -9.48 7.96 -24.73
C ALA A 48 -10.04 8.13 -23.30
N GLN A 49 -9.67 9.21 -22.60
CA GLN A 49 -10.08 9.49 -21.21
C GLN A 49 -11.19 10.56 -21.12
N HIS A 50 -11.70 11.07 -22.25
CA HIS A 50 -12.82 12.02 -22.26
C HIS A 50 -14.14 11.30 -21.95
N THR A 51 -14.45 11.21 -20.66
CA THR A 51 -15.78 10.84 -20.17
C THR A 51 -16.50 12.12 -19.73
N PRO A 52 -17.43 12.68 -20.53
CA PRO A 52 -17.98 14.03 -20.33
C PRO A 52 -18.71 14.25 -19.00
N PHE A 53 -19.04 13.17 -18.27
CA PHE A 53 -19.73 13.23 -16.97
C PHE A 53 -18.97 12.54 -15.84
N ALA A 54 -17.72 12.10 -16.05
CA ALA A 54 -16.94 11.54 -14.94
C ALA A 54 -16.39 12.67 -14.07
N ALA A 55 -16.49 12.50 -12.75
CA ALA A 55 -15.83 13.38 -11.81
C ALA A 55 -14.33 13.40 -12.10
N HIS A 56 -13.78 14.57 -12.44
CA HIS A 56 -12.35 14.72 -12.60
C HIS A 56 -11.67 14.44 -11.26
N PRO A 57 -10.71 13.49 -11.20
CA PRO A 57 -9.97 13.26 -9.97
C PRO A 57 -9.22 14.54 -9.61
N LYS A 58 -9.42 15.05 -8.39
CA LYS A 58 -8.69 16.21 -7.89
C LYS A 58 -7.18 15.91 -8.01
N PRO A 59 -6.39 16.82 -8.61
CA PRO A 59 -4.95 16.62 -8.76
C PRO A 59 -4.32 16.51 -7.36
N ARG A 60 -3.36 15.60 -7.21
CA ARG A 60 -2.58 15.51 -5.98
C ARG A 60 -1.71 16.76 -5.85
N PRO A 61 -1.39 17.21 -4.64
CA PRO A 61 -0.41 18.29 -4.45
C PRO A 61 0.85 18.01 -5.28
N TYR A 62 1.28 19.01 -6.04
CA TYR A 62 2.44 18.93 -6.95
C TYR A 62 2.36 17.85 -8.05
N ASN A 63 1.16 17.33 -8.37
CA ASN A 63 0.94 16.21 -9.28
C ASN A 63 1.81 14.98 -8.93
N PHE A 64 2.10 14.81 -7.64
CA PHE A 64 3.02 13.79 -7.17
C PHE A 64 2.57 12.41 -7.65
N TRP A 65 3.47 11.68 -8.33
CA TRP A 65 3.22 10.35 -8.88
C TRP A 65 2.06 10.26 -9.89
N GLN A 66 1.59 11.39 -10.42
CA GLN A 66 0.60 11.48 -11.50
C GLN A 66 1.21 11.95 -12.83
N TRP A 67 2.55 11.93 -12.93
CA TRP A 67 3.30 12.37 -14.08
C TRP A 67 2.90 11.62 -15.36
N ARG A 68 2.86 12.33 -16.49
CA ARG A 68 2.63 11.72 -17.81
C ARG A 68 3.85 10.99 -18.37
N PRO A 69 5.05 11.60 -18.43
CA PRO A 69 6.22 10.87 -18.89
C PRO A 69 6.58 9.75 -17.90
N HIS A 70 7.10 8.63 -18.41
CA HIS A 70 7.52 7.50 -17.57
C HIS A 70 8.84 7.79 -16.83
N ARG A 71 9.72 8.63 -17.38
CA ARG A 71 11.06 8.90 -16.83
C ARG A 71 11.05 9.37 -15.36
N PRO A 72 10.21 10.35 -14.94
CA PRO A 72 10.20 10.82 -13.56
C PRO A 72 9.94 9.74 -12.50
N TYR A 73 9.20 8.68 -12.82
CA TYR A 73 8.95 7.58 -11.89
C TYR A 73 10.25 6.82 -11.56
N TRP A 74 11.01 6.46 -12.60
CA TRP A 74 12.29 5.76 -12.45
C TRP A 74 13.35 6.66 -11.84
N THR A 75 13.40 7.92 -12.25
CA THR A 75 14.29 8.93 -11.69
C THR A 75 14.03 9.13 -10.19
N PHE A 76 12.77 9.24 -9.78
CA PHE A 76 12.40 9.32 -8.37
C PHE A 76 12.87 8.09 -7.58
N LEU A 77 12.62 6.88 -8.08
CA LEU A 77 13.02 5.65 -7.39
C LEU A 77 14.54 5.50 -7.28
N LEU A 78 15.27 5.90 -8.33
CA LEU A 78 16.74 5.90 -8.34
C LEU A 78 17.28 6.88 -7.31
N TYR A 79 16.83 8.13 -7.32
CA TYR A 79 17.27 9.13 -6.35
C TYR A 79 16.87 8.76 -4.93
N PHE A 80 15.64 8.28 -4.71
CA PHE A 80 15.18 7.85 -3.40
C PHE A 80 16.07 6.74 -2.82
N THR A 81 16.31 5.68 -3.60
CA THR A 81 17.17 4.56 -3.18
C THR A 81 18.63 4.99 -3.02
N GLY A 82 19.14 5.82 -3.93
CA GLY A 82 20.51 6.32 -3.88
C GLY A 82 20.79 7.22 -2.67
N VAL A 83 19.87 8.14 -2.35
CA VAL A 83 19.96 8.97 -1.14
C VAL A 83 19.92 8.09 0.11
N LEU A 84 19.02 7.11 0.17
CA LEU A 84 19.00 6.16 1.30
C LEU A 84 20.33 5.42 1.44
N ALA A 85 20.91 4.94 0.34
CA ALA A 85 22.19 4.24 0.35
C ALA A 85 23.34 5.14 0.84
N ILE A 86 23.42 6.38 0.35
CA ILE A 86 24.44 7.36 0.79
C ILE A 86 24.29 7.65 2.28
N LEU A 87 23.07 7.92 2.75
CA LEU A 87 22.79 8.15 4.17
C LEU A 87 23.15 6.92 5.01
N HIS A 88 22.87 5.72 4.51
CA HIS A 88 23.21 4.47 5.19
C HIS A 88 24.71 4.32 5.39
N ILE A 89 25.51 4.55 4.34
CA ILE A 89 26.97 4.45 4.38
C ILE A 89 27.56 5.55 5.28
N PHE A 90 27.05 6.78 5.18
CA PHE A 90 27.55 7.88 5.98
C PHE A 90 27.25 7.70 7.48
N LEU A 91 26.07 7.18 7.81
CA LEU A 91 25.64 7.00 9.19
C LEU A 91 26.11 5.68 9.80
N SER A 92 26.56 4.68 9.02
CA SER A 92 26.87 3.32 9.53
C SER A 92 27.96 3.30 10.61
N SER A 93 28.89 4.25 10.57
CA SER A 93 29.96 4.36 11.58
C SER A 93 29.60 5.26 12.77
N SER A 94 28.41 5.86 12.75
CA SER A 94 27.94 6.78 13.79
C SER A 94 27.05 6.08 14.83
N SER A 95 26.99 6.62 16.04
CA SER A 95 26.06 6.16 17.08
C SER A 95 24.58 6.36 16.73
N LEU A 96 24.28 7.18 15.71
CA LEU A 96 22.92 7.46 15.25
C LEU A 96 22.36 6.36 14.35
N PHE A 97 23.18 5.42 13.88
CA PHE A 97 22.79 4.41 12.90
C PHE A 97 21.56 3.62 13.34
N THR A 98 21.55 3.12 14.57
CA THR A 98 20.44 2.32 15.12
C THR A 98 19.14 3.11 15.21
N SER A 99 19.20 4.36 15.67
CA SER A 99 18.00 5.21 15.75
C SER A 99 17.48 5.57 14.35
N TYR A 100 18.39 5.84 13.40
CA TYR A 100 18.04 6.11 12.01
C TYR A 100 17.32 4.93 11.37
N THR A 101 17.89 3.72 11.45
CA THR A 101 17.28 2.52 10.85
C THR A 101 15.95 2.17 11.52
N ALA A 102 15.84 2.34 12.85
CA ALA A 102 14.56 2.17 13.56
C ALA A 102 13.48 3.13 13.03
N VAL A 103 13.81 4.43 12.85
CA VAL A 103 12.88 5.41 12.27
C VAL A 103 12.49 5.03 10.85
N LEU A 104 13.42 4.57 10.01
CA LEU A 104 13.09 4.07 8.67
C LEU A 104 12.11 2.90 8.74
N GLY A 105 12.32 1.95 9.65
CA GLY A 105 11.43 0.82 9.89
C GLY A 105 10.01 1.26 10.26
N PHE A 106 9.87 2.17 11.22
CA PHE A 106 8.56 2.73 11.60
C PHE A 106 7.87 3.45 10.45
N ILE A 107 8.59 4.29 9.70
CA ILE A 107 8.02 4.99 8.53
C ILE A 107 7.59 3.98 7.47
N ALA A 108 8.41 2.97 7.18
CA ALA A 108 8.10 1.95 6.19
C ALA A 108 6.80 1.22 6.53
N LEU A 109 6.68 0.78 7.78
CA LEU A 109 5.54 0.03 8.28
C LEU A 109 4.29 0.91 8.40
N ALA A 110 4.42 2.17 8.79
CA ALA A 110 3.31 3.12 8.81
C ALA A 110 2.77 3.40 7.41
N ILE A 111 3.65 3.60 6.41
CA ILE A 111 3.23 3.78 5.02
C ILE A 111 2.47 2.55 4.52
N GLU A 112 2.92 1.34 4.86
CA GLU A 112 2.25 0.09 4.49
C GLU A 112 0.89 -0.05 5.19
N ALA A 113 0.83 0.19 6.50
CA ALA A 113 -0.38 0.04 7.28
C ALA A 113 -1.49 1.04 6.90
N CYS A 114 -1.12 2.21 6.37
CA CYS A 114 -2.04 3.25 5.90
C CYS A 114 -2.62 3.01 4.49
N LEU A 115 -2.20 1.96 3.77
CA LEU A 115 -2.66 1.70 2.40
C LEU A 115 -4.16 1.44 2.25
N PRO A 116 -4.88 0.85 3.21
CA PRO A 116 -6.33 0.67 3.09
C PRO A 116 -7.11 1.98 3.25
N LEU A 117 -6.54 3.01 3.88
CA LEU A 117 -7.25 4.24 4.22
C LEU A 117 -7.89 4.97 3.03
N PRO A 118 -7.22 5.14 1.87
CA PRO A 118 -7.85 5.77 0.71
C PRO A 118 -9.07 4.98 0.21
N GLN A 119 -9.04 3.65 0.27
CA GLN A 119 -10.17 2.81 -0.12
C GLN A 119 -11.32 2.98 0.88
N ILE A 120 -11.02 2.98 2.18
CA ILE A 120 -12.00 3.23 3.25
C ILE A 120 -12.72 4.56 3.02
N LEU A 121 -11.94 5.63 2.79
CA LEU A 121 -12.48 6.98 2.56
C LEU A 121 -13.29 7.06 1.28
N SER A 122 -12.86 6.39 0.21
CA SER A 122 -13.60 6.33 -1.05
C SER A 122 -14.96 5.65 -0.87
N ASN A 123 -14.98 4.48 -0.23
CA ASN A 123 -16.21 3.76 0.10
C ASN A 123 -17.12 4.57 1.01
N GLN A 124 -16.57 5.28 2.01
CA GLN A 124 -17.34 6.14 2.91
C GLN A 124 -18.00 7.30 2.18
N ARG A 125 -17.28 7.96 1.26
CA ARG A 125 -17.81 9.10 0.49
C ARG A 125 -18.83 8.65 -0.54
N ALA A 126 -18.58 7.53 -1.20
CA ALA A 126 -19.47 7.00 -2.23
C ALA A 126 -20.68 6.26 -1.66
N LYS A 127 -20.62 5.81 -0.39
CA LYS A 127 -21.60 4.91 0.24
C LYS A 127 -21.92 3.69 -0.63
N SER A 128 -20.92 3.20 -1.35
CA SER A 128 -21.00 2.09 -2.30
C SER A 128 -19.64 1.40 -2.39
N THR A 129 -19.63 0.08 -2.56
CA THR A 129 -18.44 -0.69 -2.91
C THR A 129 -18.44 -1.16 -4.36
N LYS A 130 -19.21 -0.48 -5.24
CA LYS A 130 -19.25 -0.79 -6.68
C LYS A 130 -17.84 -0.67 -7.28
N GLY A 131 -17.37 -1.77 -7.88
CA GLY A 131 -16.01 -1.88 -8.45
C GLY A 131 -14.95 -2.42 -7.48
N PHE A 132 -15.26 -2.54 -6.19
CA PHE A 132 -14.37 -3.19 -5.22
C PHE A 132 -14.53 -4.71 -5.30
N ARG A 133 -13.48 -5.40 -5.76
CA ARG A 133 -13.52 -6.85 -6.02
C ARG A 133 -13.51 -7.65 -4.71
N PRO A 134 -14.51 -8.51 -4.45
CA PRO A 134 -14.56 -9.30 -3.21
C PRO A 134 -13.36 -10.25 -3.03
N SER A 135 -12.81 -10.79 -4.13
CA SER A 135 -11.64 -11.65 -4.09
C SER A 135 -10.39 -10.95 -3.55
N VAL A 136 -10.26 -9.65 -3.79
CA VAL A 136 -9.14 -8.84 -3.29
C VAL A 136 -9.28 -8.64 -1.78
N LEU A 137 -10.48 -8.28 -1.32
CA LEU A 137 -10.78 -8.14 0.11
C LEU A 137 -10.54 -9.45 0.86
N LEU A 138 -11.04 -10.57 0.34
CA LEU A 138 -10.84 -11.87 0.97
C LEU A 138 -9.35 -12.23 1.06
N ASN A 139 -8.59 -11.99 0.00
CA ASN A 139 -7.15 -12.20 0.00
C ASN A 139 -6.42 -11.33 1.05
N TRP A 140 -6.87 -10.08 1.26
CA TRP A 140 -6.31 -9.22 2.31
C TRP A 140 -6.61 -9.77 3.72
N LEU A 141 -7.86 -10.13 4.01
CA LEU A 141 -8.24 -10.67 5.32
C LEU A 141 -7.51 -11.99 5.64
N ILE A 142 -7.39 -12.87 4.66
CA ILE A 142 -6.65 -14.13 4.80
C ILE A 142 -5.16 -13.83 5.04
N GLY A 143 -4.58 -12.92 4.23
CA GLY A 143 -3.18 -12.52 4.36
C GLY A 143 -2.87 -11.91 5.73
N ASP A 144 -3.72 -11.02 6.22
CA ASP A 144 -3.58 -10.40 7.54
C ASP A 144 -3.73 -11.42 8.67
N THR A 145 -4.65 -12.38 8.53
CA THR A 145 -4.79 -13.48 9.50
C THR A 145 -3.48 -14.27 9.59
N PHE A 146 -2.96 -14.77 8.46
CA PHE A 146 -1.69 -15.50 8.45
C PHE A 146 -0.52 -14.65 8.97
N LYS A 147 -0.46 -13.37 8.59
CA LYS A 147 0.59 -12.44 9.00
C LYS A 147 0.58 -12.19 10.51
N LEU A 148 -0.60 -11.95 11.10
CA LEU A 148 -0.74 -11.78 12.54
C LEU A 148 -0.43 -13.07 13.29
N THR A 149 -0.91 -14.22 12.80
CA THR A 149 -0.55 -15.52 13.38
C THR A 149 0.97 -15.71 13.39
N PHE A 150 1.66 -15.42 12.27
CA PHE A 150 3.12 -15.46 12.22
C PHE A 150 3.75 -14.50 13.25
N PHE A 151 3.29 -13.26 13.34
CA PHE A 151 3.85 -12.27 14.27
C PHE A 151 3.70 -12.64 15.75
N PHE A 152 2.60 -13.27 16.14
CA PHE A 152 2.33 -13.63 17.53
C PHE A 152 2.80 -15.03 17.92
N LEU A 153 3.00 -15.93 16.96
CA LEU A 153 3.52 -17.28 17.20
C LEU A 153 5.03 -17.41 16.97
N SER A 154 5.66 -16.45 16.28
CA SER A 154 7.13 -16.37 16.19
C SER A 154 7.77 -16.21 17.57
N ALA A 155 8.98 -16.75 17.72
CA ALA A 155 9.72 -16.69 18.97
C ALA A 155 9.97 -15.24 19.42
N GLU A 156 10.09 -15.04 20.74
CA GLU A 156 10.33 -13.72 21.31
C GLU A 156 11.59 -13.08 20.70
N GLY A 157 11.44 -11.86 20.18
CA GLY A 157 12.53 -11.11 19.55
C GLY A 157 12.66 -11.27 18.02
N GLU A 158 12.04 -12.26 17.38
CA GLU A 158 12.16 -12.43 15.90
C GLU A 158 11.44 -11.34 15.09
N VAL A 159 10.33 -10.85 15.62
CA VAL A 159 9.46 -9.87 14.96
C VAL A 159 9.44 -8.59 15.80
N PRO A 160 10.03 -7.49 15.30
CA PRO A 160 10.01 -6.21 16.01
C PRO A 160 8.60 -5.73 16.32
N LEU A 161 8.44 -5.03 17.46
CA LEU A 161 7.14 -4.52 17.91
C LEU A 161 6.44 -3.65 16.86
N ALA A 162 7.21 -2.89 16.07
CA ALA A 162 6.70 -2.08 14.98
C ALA A 162 5.86 -2.90 13.97
N PHE A 163 6.32 -4.11 13.61
CA PHE A 163 5.57 -4.99 12.70
C PHE A 163 4.26 -5.46 13.32
N LYS A 164 4.26 -5.78 14.62
CA LYS A 164 3.07 -6.20 15.36
C LYS A 164 2.02 -5.09 15.40
N LEU A 165 2.41 -3.89 15.84
CA LEU A 165 1.52 -2.74 15.97
C LEU A 165 0.95 -2.30 14.62
N CYS A 166 1.81 -2.11 13.61
CA CYS A 166 1.36 -1.72 12.27
C CYS A 166 0.55 -2.81 11.58
N GLY A 167 0.90 -4.08 11.80
CA GLY A 167 0.16 -5.23 11.28
C GLY A 167 -1.26 -5.32 11.84
N MET A 168 -1.42 -5.10 13.16
CA MET A 168 -2.75 -5.06 13.78
C MET A 168 -3.58 -3.90 13.24
N PHE A 169 -3.00 -2.70 13.12
CA PHE A 169 -3.71 -1.55 12.54
C PHE A 169 -4.18 -1.83 11.12
N GLN A 170 -3.32 -2.42 10.28
CA GLN A 170 -3.67 -2.81 8.92
C GLN A 170 -4.82 -3.82 8.90
N ALA A 171 -4.75 -4.87 9.72
CA ALA A 171 -5.80 -5.88 9.85
C ALA A 171 -7.14 -5.28 10.30
N CYS A 172 -7.12 -4.32 11.22
CA CYS A 172 -8.32 -3.59 11.61
C CYS A 172 -8.89 -2.77 10.44
N CYS A 173 -8.05 -2.12 9.65
CA CYS A 173 -8.50 -1.38 8.48
C CYS A 173 -9.11 -2.29 7.41
N ASP A 174 -8.50 -3.44 7.13
CA ASP A 174 -8.99 -4.40 6.15
C ASP A 174 -10.26 -5.11 6.62
N ALA A 175 -10.37 -5.43 7.92
CA ALA A 175 -11.62 -5.87 8.53
C ALA A 175 -12.74 -4.81 8.39
N TYR A 176 -12.39 -3.52 8.58
CA TYR A 176 -13.34 -2.43 8.39
C TYR A 176 -13.79 -2.29 6.92
N LEU A 177 -12.91 -2.52 5.95
CA LEU A 177 -13.30 -2.64 4.54
C LEU A 177 -14.29 -3.78 4.32
N GLY A 178 -14.14 -4.89 5.04
CA GLY A 178 -15.10 -5.99 5.04
C GLY A 178 -16.48 -5.57 5.56
N VAL A 179 -16.51 -4.81 6.65
CA VAL A 179 -17.75 -4.22 7.18
C VAL A 179 -18.38 -3.27 6.16
N GLN A 180 -17.60 -2.40 5.52
CA GLN A 180 -18.12 -1.51 4.47
C GLN A 180 -18.68 -2.28 3.27
N TRP A 181 -18.02 -3.37 2.87
CA TRP A 181 -18.49 -4.21 1.78
C TRP A 181 -19.83 -4.85 2.09
N TRP A 182 -20.00 -5.36 3.32
CA TRP A 182 -21.27 -5.92 3.79
C TRP A 182 -22.37 -4.85 3.90
N MET A 183 -22.05 -3.66 4.43
CA MET A 183 -23.03 -2.60 4.66
C MET A 183 -23.49 -1.91 3.38
N TYR A 184 -22.58 -1.57 2.47
CA TYR A 184 -22.90 -0.79 1.27
C TYR A 184 -23.27 -1.65 0.07
N GLY A 185 -22.76 -2.88 -0.02
CA GLY A 185 -22.97 -3.76 -1.17
C GLY A 185 -22.62 -3.11 -2.51
N ASN A 186 -23.11 -3.71 -3.60
CA ASN A 186 -22.88 -3.22 -4.97
C ASN A 186 -23.65 -1.93 -5.33
N GLY A 187 -24.30 -1.25 -4.37
CA GLY A 187 -25.08 -0.05 -4.61
C GLY A 187 -26.29 -0.30 -5.52
N SER A 188 -27.26 -1.10 -5.06
CA SER A 188 -28.60 -1.19 -5.64
C SER A 188 -29.55 -1.98 -4.71
N LYS A 189 -30.05 -1.34 -3.65
CA LYS A 189 -31.34 -1.75 -3.04
C LYS A 189 -32.50 -0.83 -3.46
N HIS A 190 -32.24 0.16 -4.33
CA HIS A 190 -33.25 1.12 -4.79
C HIS A 190 -33.66 0.98 -6.27
N GLU A 191 -33.18 -0.04 -6.99
CA GLU A 191 -33.49 -0.26 -8.41
C GLU A 191 -34.26 -1.58 -8.62
N LYS A 192 -35.18 -1.87 -7.70
CA LYS A 192 -36.13 -2.99 -7.79
C LYS A 192 -37.57 -2.61 -7.41
N ALA A 193 -37.88 -1.32 -7.48
CA ALA A 193 -39.22 -0.80 -7.32
C ALA A 193 -39.43 0.27 -8.39
N ASP A 194 -39.58 -0.18 -9.63
CA ASP A 194 -40.31 0.51 -10.71
C ASP A 194 -40.43 -0.42 -11.94
N ASP A 195 -40.79 -1.70 -11.70
CA ASP A 195 -41.54 -2.43 -12.73
C ASP A 195 -43.00 -2.03 -12.54
N ILE A 196 -43.35 -0.86 -13.09
CA ILE A 196 -44.74 -0.44 -13.24
C ILE A 196 -45.34 -1.34 -14.32
N PRO A 197 -46.38 -2.14 -14.03
CA PRO A 197 -47.13 -2.80 -15.08
C PRO A 197 -48.00 -1.76 -15.78
N LEU A 198 -47.75 -1.52 -17.07
CA LEU A 198 -48.74 -1.03 -18.01
C LEU A 198 -48.72 -1.93 -19.24
#